data_AF-A0A1V4ZZE7-F1
#
_entry.id   AF-A0A1V4ZZE7-F1
#
_cell.length_a   1.000
_cell.length_b   1.000
_cell.length_c   1.000
_cell.angle_alpha   90.00
_cell.angle_beta   90.00
_cell.angle_gamma   90.00
#
_symmetry.space_group_name_H-M   'P 1'
#
loop_
_entity.id
_entity.type
_entity.pdbx_description
1 polymer ?
#
loop_
_entity_poly.entity_id
_entity_poly.type
_entity_poly.pdbx_seq_one_letter_code
_entity_poly.pdbx_strand_id
1 'polypeptide(L)'
;MKCPVCEMDCVRSAEEIVSILPTVFQPCSSCSIRPIDKRAPLPDLSYELPCVCGKRFIDEVFAHMYVIMVEEGNLQRTDPLFFVGSPLIHPGFAVERPPFLPERSLVLLSKKVTKKTAERIVAEIPEIRGVVKTGNFVPGLARADLNAIPQVYELLAGCDVRADVFPLKTGPLVIYKQQSLIHIEFPRGNDPKLQSVEKYIGTPPVNSFVDACCGAGTLGIAAACLGVPQVILNDAWYASAFWSAFNLEVNRKYLHFSKIRIFEQFEEMQMHPVAKEPVRIAETEGDQMIEVYQGDFRLLGNVLREKPALSVIDLFDKNDRITTAAIIKEWQDKVGGTVFIP
;
A
#
# COMPACT_ATOMS: atom_id res chain seq x y z
N MET A 1 11.80 12.83 0.99
CA MET A 1 12.41 11.74 0.18
C MET A 1 11.73 11.76 -1.18
N LYS A 2 12.48 11.59 -2.28
CA LYS A 2 11.88 11.55 -3.61
C LYS A 2 11.14 10.24 -3.84
N CYS A 3 9.98 10.31 -4.50
CA CYS A 3 9.27 9.11 -4.91
C CYS A 3 9.99 8.45 -6.10
N PRO A 4 10.27 7.13 -6.09
CA PRO A 4 10.93 6.46 -7.22
C PRO A 4 10.05 6.35 -8.48
N VAL A 5 8.74 6.64 -8.37
CA VAL A 5 7.80 6.51 -9.48
C VAL A 5 7.65 7.82 -10.27
N CYS A 6 7.50 8.94 -9.57
CA CYS A 6 7.29 10.24 -10.22
C CYS A 6 8.44 11.22 -10.04
N GLU A 7 9.47 10.84 -9.28
CA GLU A 7 10.67 11.64 -8.95
C GLU A 7 10.39 12.97 -8.22
N MET A 8 9.13 13.23 -7.87
CA MET A 8 8.67 14.38 -7.11
C MET A 8 8.60 14.08 -5.60
N ASP A 9 8.42 15.13 -4.80
CA ASP A 9 8.21 15.04 -3.34
C ASP A 9 6.76 14.68 -2.98
N CYS A 10 6.23 13.62 -3.60
CA CYS A 10 4.85 13.18 -3.39
C CYS A 10 4.68 12.23 -2.20
N VAL A 11 5.78 11.84 -1.55
CA VAL A 11 5.80 11.07 -0.30
C VAL A 11 6.16 12.01 0.83
N ARG A 12 5.28 12.05 1.83
CA ARG A 12 5.37 12.94 3.00
C ARG A 12 5.55 12.09 4.26
N SER A 13 6.02 12.71 5.33
CA SER A 13 6.13 12.03 6.61
C SER A 13 4.75 11.60 7.14
N ALA A 14 4.72 10.61 8.03
CA ALA A 14 3.50 10.16 8.67
C ALA A 14 2.82 11.30 9.45
N GLU A 15 3.59 12.17 10.11
CA GLU A 15 3.07 13.36 10.79
C GLU A 15 2.32 14.29 9.84
N GLU A 16 2.92 14.60 8.69
CA GLU A 16 2.29 15.48 7.70
C GLU A 16 1.00 14.88 7.13
N ILE A 17 0.99 13.57 6.84
CA ILE A 17 -0.21 12.89 6.36
C ILE A 17 -1.30 12.89 7.42
N VAL A 18 -0.97 12.60 8.68
CA VAL A 18 -1.93 12.59 9.78
C VAL A 18 -2.51 13.99 10.01
N SER A 19 -1.71 15.05 9.89
CA SER A 19 -2.15 16.43 10.11
C SER A 19 -3.27 16.90 9.19
N ILE A 20 -3.36 16.33 7.96
CA ILE A 20 -4.36 16.75 6.97
C ILE A 20 -5.65 15.91 7.00
N LEU A 21 -5.66 14.73 7.64
CA LEU A 21 -6.79 13.79 7.62
C LEU A 21 -8.14 14.41 8.01
N PRO A 22 -8.24 15.30 9.03
CA PRO A 22 -9.53 15.85 9.43
C PRO A 22 -10.22 16.68 8.36
N THR A 23 -9.46 17.27 7.42
CA THR A 23 -9.96 18.28 6.47
C THR A 23 -9.71 17.95 5.00
N VAL A 24 -8.86 16.96 4.69
CA VAL A 24 -8.42 16.67 3.32
C VAL A 24 -9.59 16.43 2.36
N PHE A 25 -10.61 15.70 2.78
CA PHE A 25 -11.80 15.39 1.96
C PHE A 25 -13.05 16.19 2.32
N GLN A 26 -12.94 17.17 3.22
CA GLN A 26 -14.08 18.00 3.61
C GLN A 26 -14.39 19.06 2.54
N PRO A 27 -15.67 19.31 2.22
CA PRO A 27 -16.06 20.39 1.34
C PRO A 27 -15.89 21.76 2.01
N CYS A 28 -15.75 22.81 1.21
CA CYS A 28 -16.03 24.17 1.65
C CYS A 28 -17.52 24.50 1.44
N SER A 29 -17.97 25.66 1.90
CA SER A 29 -19.36 26.10 1.75
C SER A 29 -19.83 26.29 0.30
N SER A 30 -18.90 26.41 -0.65
CA SER A 30 -19.19 26.57 -2.08
C SER A 30 -19.13 25.26 -2.88
N CYS A 31 -18.75 24.14 -2.25
CA CYS A 31 -18.71 22.85 -2.94
C CYS A 31 -20.13 22.34 -3.21
N SER A 32 -20.39 21.96 -4.46
CA SER A 32 -21.62 21.31 -4.92
C SER A 32 -21.57 19.80 -4.77
N ILE A 33 -22.74 19.17 -4.59
CA ILE A 33 -22.89 17.71 -4.58
C ILE A 33 -23.93 17.35 -5.64
N ARG A 34 -23.54 16.52 -6.60
CA ARG A 34 -24.45 15.82 -7.50
C ARG A 34 -24.18 14.31 -7.38
N PRO A 35 -25.02 13.57 -6.64
CA PRO A 35 -24.92 12.11 -6.59
C PRO A 35 -25.30 11.52 -7.95
N ILE A 36 -24.52 10.56 -8.45
CA ILE A 36 -24.79 9.90 -9.73
C ILE A 36 -25.02 8.40 -9.50
N ASP A 37 -26.07 7.83 -10.13
CA ASP A 37 -26.27 6.38 -10.13
C ASP A 37 -25.16 5.69 -10.94
N LYS A 38 -24.25 5.03 -10.22
CA LYS A 38 -23.09 4.36 -10.79
C LYS A 38 -23.44 3.17 -11.68
N ARG A 39 -24.65 2.62 -11.54
CA ARG A 39 -25.17 1.48 -12.31
C ARG A 39 -25.81 1.90 -13.63
N ALA A 40 -26.06 3.19 -13.82
CA ALA A 40 -26.58 3.74 -15.04
C ALA A 40 -25.46 4.41 -15.86
N PRO A 41 -25.64 4.58 -17.18
CA PRO A 41 -24.81 5.46 -17.98
C PRO A 41 -24.95 6.92 -17.55
N LEU A 42 -23.95 7.76 -17.85
CA LEU A 42 -24.03 9.19 -17.59
C LEU A 42 -25.00 9.85 -18.60
N PRO A 43 -26.17 10.39 -18.17
CA PRO A 43 -27.27 10.69 -19.09
C PRO A 43 -26.97 11.75 -20.16
N ASP A 44 -26.27 12.83 -19.78
CA ASP A 44 -26.06 14.03 -20.60
C ASP A 44 -24.57 14.30 -20.89
N LEU A 45 -23.69 13.36 -20.51
CA LEU A 45 -22.23 13.52 -20.59
C LEU A 45 -21.74 14.83 -19.95
N SER A 46 -22.42 15.31 -18.90
CA SER A 46 -22.04 16.52 -18.18
C SER A 46 -21.27 16.22 -16.89
N TYR A 47 -20.36 17.12 -16.55
CA TYR A 47 -19.63 17.12 -15.30
C TYR A 47 -19.38 18.56 -14.84
N GLU A 48 -19.22 18.73 -13.54
CA GLU A 48 -18.86 20.02 -12.94
C GLU A 48 -17.34 20.18 -12.84
N LEU A 49 -16.86 21.43 -12.89
CA LEU A 49 -15.46 21.78 -12.67
C LEU A 49 -15.12 21.81 -11.16
N PRO A 50 -13.83 21.80 -10.77
CA PRO A 50 -13.46 21.93 -9.37
C PRO A 50 -14.05 23.18 -8.73
N CYS A 51 -14.43 23.08 -7.45
CA CYS A 51 -14.78 24.23 -6.64
C CYS A 51 -13.58 25.18 -6.51
N VAL A 52 -13.84 26.45 -6.16
CA VAL A 52 -12.79 27.46 -5.87
C VAL A 52 -11.77 27.03 -4.82
N CYS A 53 -12.13 26.09 -3.94
CA CYS A 53 -11.19 25.50 -2.97
C CYS A 53 -10.31 24.38 -3.56
N GLY A 54 -10.37 24.14 -4.88
CA GLY A 54 -9.60 23.11 -5.58
C GLY A 54 -10.09 21.67 -5.34
N LYS A 55 -11.31 21.49 -4.83
CA LYS A 55 -11.88 20.17 -4.55
C LYS A 55 -13.13 19.90 -5.37
N ARG A 56 -13.40 18.63 -5.67
CA ARG A 56 -14.59 18.21 -6.40
C ARG A 56 -15.21 16.95 -5.81
N PHE A 57 -16.54 16.84 -5.83
CA PHE A 57 -17.23 15.66 -5.37
C PHE A 57 -16.82 14.43 -6.21
N ILE A 58 -16.57 13.28 -5.57
CA ILE A 58 -16.03 12.09 -6.26
C ILE A 58 -16.85 11.66 -7.48
N ASP A 59 -18.18 11.75 -7.43
CA ASP A 59 -19.02 11.33 -8.55
C ASP A 59 -18.82 12.24 -9.78
N GLU A 60 -18.54 13.54 -9.59
CA GLU A 60 -18.20 14.47 -10.69
C GLU A 60 -16.84 14.15 -11.32
N VAL A 61 -15.86 13.75 -10.51
CA VAL A 61 -14.56 13.29 -11.01
C VAL A 61 -14.76 12.04 -11.89
N PHE A 62 -15.66 11.12 -11.49
CA PHE A 62 -16.03 9.97 -12.29
C PHE A 62 -16.83 10.32 -13.54
N ALA A 63 -17.72 11.31 -13.48
CA ALA A 63 -18.43 11.81 -14.64
C ALA A 63 -17.44 12.34 -15.69
N HIS A 64 -16.46 13.16 -15.27
CA HIS A 64 -15.43 13.68 -16.15
C HIS A 64 -14.57 12.56 -16.78
N MET A 65 -14.12 11.58 -15.98
CA MET A 65 -13.40 10.41 -16.50
C MET A 65 -14.25 9.61 -17.50
N TYR A 66 -15.54 9.42 -17.24
CA TYR A 66 -16.45 8.73 -18.14
C TYR A 66 -16.57 9.44 -19.49
N VAL A 67 -16.71 10.77 -19.51
CA VAL A 67 -16.74 11.56 -20.75
C VAL A 67 -15.48 11.33 -21.57
N ILE A 68 -14.29 11.46 -20.96
CA ILE A 68 -13.02 11.23 -21.66
C ILE A 68 -12.96 9.79 -22.21
N MET A 69 -13.35 8.79 -21.41
CA MET A 69 -13.32 7.39 -21.83
C MET A 69 -14.32 7.07 -22.95
N VAL A 70 -15.46 7.77 -23.04
CA VAL A 70 -16.41 7.64 -24.16
C VAL A 70 -15.85 8.29 -25.42
N GLU A 71 -15.27 9.49 -25.31
CA GLU A 71 -14.67 10.22 -26.43
C GLU A 71 -13.48 9.47 -27.04
N GLU A 72 -12.66 8.83 -26.21
CA GLU A 72 -11.53 8.01 -26.63
C GLU A 72 -11.93 6.58 -27.06
N GLY A 73 -13.22 6.23 -26.96
CA GLY A 73 -13.74 4.93 -27.37
C GLY A 73 -13.43 3.76 -26.42
N ASN A 74 -12.96 4.03 -25.20
CA ASN A 74 -12.80 3.00 -24.16
C ASN A 74 -14.13 2.54 -23.57
N LEU A 75 -15.14 3.41 -23.59
CA LEU A 75 -16.51 3.14 -23.13
C LEU A 75 -17.53 3.51 -24.22
N GLN A 76 -18.67 2.84 -24.18
CA GLN A 76 -19.85 3.26 -24.94
C GLN A 76 -20.72 4.19 -24.10
N ARG A 77 -21.52 5.06 -24.74
CA ARG A 77 -22.50 5.93 -24.05
C ARG A 77 -23.56 5.16 -23.26
N THR A 78 -23.71 3.87 -23.54
CA THR A 78 -24.63 2.94 -22.85
C THR A 78 -23.93 2.14 -21.75
N ASP A 79 -22.61 2.27 -21.59
CA ASP A 79 -21.89 1.62 -20.50
C ASP A 79 -22.23 2.33 -19.16
N PRO A 80 -22.37 1.58 -18.06
CA PRO A 80 -22.60 2.18 -16.75
C PRO A 80 -21.36 2.91 -16.22
N LEU A 81 -21.55 3.94 -15.40
CA LEU A 81 -20.46 4.78 -14.87
C LEU A 81 -19.39 3.96 -14.12
N PHE A 82 -19.77 2.90 -13.40
CA PHE A 82 -18.81 2.08 -12.66
C PHE A 82 -17.78 1.35 -13.55
N PHE A 83 -17.99 1.30 -14.87
CA PHE A 83 -16.99 0.77 -15.81
C PHE A 83 -15.76 1.67 -16.00
N VAL A 84 -15.81 2.92 -15.53
CA VAL A 84 -14.62 3.80 -15.50
C VAL A 84 -13.48 3.13 -14.73
N GLY A 85 -13.78 2.58 -13.55
CA GLY A 85 -12.80 1.90 -12.72
C GLY A 85 -13.11 1.96 -11.23
N SER A 86 -12.15 1.52 -10.43
CA SER A 86 -12.21 1.59 -8.96
C SER A 86 -11.33 2.73 -8.46
N PRO A 87 -11.83 3.60 -7.57
CA PRO A 87 -11.06 4.70 -7.01
C PRO A 87 -10.22 4.25 -5.81
N LEU A 88 -8.96 4.67 -5.78
CA LEU A 88 -8.12 4.61 -4.58
C LEU A 88 -7.75 6.03 -4.14
N ILE A 89 -8.39 6.51 -3.07
CA ILE A 89 -8.17 7.86 -2.54
C ILE A 89 -6.86 7.97 -1.78
N HIS A 90 -6.21 9.12 -1.85
CA HIS A 90 -4.93 9.43 -1.22
C HIS A 90 -5.05 10.70 -0.34
N PRO A 91 -4.72 10.62 0.96
CA PRO A 91 -4.43 9.40 1.72
C PRO A 91 -5.64 8.48 1.83
N GLY A 92 -5.38 7.18 1.95
CA GLY A 92 -6.36 6.14 2.15
C GLY A 92 -6.71 5.96 3.60
N PHE A 93 -7.97 6.14 3.98
CA PHE A 93 -8.48 5.82 5.31
C PHE A 93 -9.99 5.57 5.24
N ALA A 94 -10.55 5.03 6.33
CA ALA A 94 -11.99 4.84 6.44
C ALA A 94 -12.70 6.21 6.48
N VAL A 95 -13.44 6.53 5.41
CA VAL A 95 -14.26 7.74 5.31
C VAL A 95 -15.72 7.42 5.59
N GLU A 96 -16.40 8.29 6.35
CA GLU A 96 -17.82 8.11 6.68
C GLU A 96 -18.76 8.57 5.55
N ARG A 97 -18.27 9.41 4.64
CA ARG A 97 -19.04 10.03 3.57
C ARG A 97 -18.25 10.05 2.27
N PRO A 98 -18.90 10.09 1.10
CA PRO A 98 -18.20 10.21 -0.17
C PRO A 98 -17.31 11.47 -0.18
N PRO A 99 -16.04 11.36 -0.58
CA PRO A 99 -15.06 12.43 -0.41
C PRO A 99 -15.19 13.54 -1.46
N PHE A 100 -14.77 14.74 -1.07
CA PHE A 100 -14.39 15.80 -2.01
C PHE A 100 -12.90 15.70 -2.26
N LEU A 101 -12.53 15.37 -3.49
CA LEU A 101 -11.17 15.05 -3.87
C LEU A 101 -10.39 16.34 -4.18
N PRO A 102 -9.28 16.63 -3.48
CA PRO A 102 -8.32 17.65 -3.89
C PRO A 102 -7.44 17.18 -5.06
N GLU A 103 -6.57 18.05 -5.55
CA GLU A 103 -5.58 17.72 -6.58
C GLU A 103 -4.73 16.49 -6.19
N ARG A 104 -4.43 15.61 -7.16
CA ARG A 104 -3.55 14.43 -7.03
C ARG A 104 -3.90 13.51 -5.85
N SER A 105 -5.19 13.35 -5.59
CA SER A 105 -5.73 12.58 -4.45
C SER A 105 -6.42 11.29 -4.85
N LEU A 106 -6.39 10.89 -6.13
CA LEU A 106 -7.01 9.65 -6.58
C LEU A 106 -6.11 8.87 -7.56
N VAL A 107 -5.89 7.59 -7.27
CA VAL A 107 -5.35 6.63 -8.23
C VAL A 107 -6.51 5.84 -8.82
N LEU A 108 -6.64 5.82 -10.15
CA LEU A 108 -7.68 5.08 -10.86
C LEU A 108 -7.18 3.68 -11.21
N LEU A 109 -7.93 2.65 -10.80
CA LEU A 109 -7.74 1.28 -11.26
C LEU A 109 -8.77 0.95 -12.34
N SER A 110 -8.35 0.63 -13.56
CA SER A 110 -9.30 0.34 -14.65
C SER A 110 -8.82 -0.78 -15.57
N LYS A 111 -9.74 -1.62 -16.04
CA LYS A 111 -9.43 -2.68 -17.02
C LYS A 111 -9.54 -2.20 -18.47
N LYS A 112 -10.31 -1.13 -18.71
CA LYS A 112 -10.72 -0.68 -20.05
C LYS A 112 -9.90 0.48 -20.60
N VAL A 113 -9.17 1.17 -19.73
CA VAL A 113 -8.39 2.36 -20.10
C VAL A 113 -7.15 1.99 -20.94
N THR A 114 -6.86 2.82 -21.93
CA THR A 114 -5.64 2.75 -22.77
C THR A 114 -4.64 3.81 -22.32
N LYS A 115 -3.38 3.69 -22.74
CA LYS A 115 -2.32 4.66 -22.39
C LYS A 115 -2.68 6.10 -22.79
N LYS A 116 -3.12 6.30 -24.04
CA LYS A 116 -3.56 7.63 -24.54
C LYS A 116 -4.63 8.25 -23.63
N THR A 117 -5.65 7.47 -23.28
CA THR A 117 -6.75 7.93 -22.42
C THR A 117 -6.28 8.20 -21.00
N ALA A 118 -5.39 7.37 -20.46
CA ALA A 118 -4.81 7.58 -19.14
C ALA A 118 -4.00 8.89 -19.06
N GLU A 119 -3.17 9.17 -20.07
CA GLU A 119 -2.42 10.43 -20.18
C GLU A 119 -3.36 11.64 -20.21
N ARG A 120 -4.44 11.55 -21.01
CA ARG A 120 -5.46 12.60 -21.08
C ARG A 120 -6.20 12.79 -19.77
N ILE A 121 -6.60 11.71 -19.09
CA ILE A 121 -7.24 11.75 -17.77
C ILE A 121 -6.33 12.46 -16.75
N VAL A 122 -5.04 12.12 -16.68
CA VAL A 122 -4.09 12.76 -15.75
C VAL A 122 -3.87 14.24 -16.09
N ALA A 123 -3.88 14.60 -17.38
CA ALA A 123 -3.68 15.98 -17.81
C ALA A 123 -4.91 16.88 -17.58
N GLU A 124 -6.13 16.36 -17.79
CA GLU A 124 -7.36 17.15 -17.77
C GLU A 124 -8.10 17.12 -16.41
N ILE A 125 -7.83 16.13 -15.56
CA ILE A 125 -8.54 15.93 -14.29
C ILE A 125 -7.56 16.11 -13.12
N PRO A 126 -7.54 17.30 -12.48
CA PRO A 126 -6.57 17.63 -11.43
C PRO A 126 -6.53 16.65 -10.26
N GLU A 127 -7.67 16.07 -9.92
CA GLU A 127 -7.81 15.12 -8.81
C GLU A 127 -7.07 13.80 -9.06
N ILE A 128 -6.81 13.45 -10.32
CA ILE A 128 -6.15 12.21 -10.70
C ILE A 128 -4.65 12.32 -10.48
N ARG A 129 -4.15 11.44 -9.63
CA ARG A 129 -2.73 11.26 -9.34
C ARG A 129 -2.07 10.33 -10.35
N GLY A 130 -2.77 9.25 -10.72
CA GLY A 130 -2.26 8.23 -11.64
C GLY A 130 -3.34 7.25 -12.06
N VAL A 131 -3.07 6.53 -13.14
CA VAL A 131 -4.00 5.56 -13.75
C VAL A 131 -3.27 4.24 -13.96
N VAL A 132 -3.82 3.17 -13.38
CA VAL A 132 -3.27 1.82 -13.42
C VAL A 132 -4.22 0.91 -14.18
N LYS A 133 -3.68 0.19 -15.17
CA LYS A 133 -4.41 -0.85 -15.88
C LYS A 133 -4.35 -2.16 -15.10
N THR A 134 -5.51 -2.64 -14.67
CA THR A 134 -5.59 -3.85 -13.84
C THR A 134 -5.86 -5.12 -14.64
N GLY A 135 -5.34 -6.24 -14.13
CA GLY A 135 -5.59 -7.59 -14.62
C GLY A 135 -6.53 -8.40 -13.71
N ASN A 136 -6.77 -9.66 -14.04
CA ASN A 136 -7.54 -10.62 -13.22
C ASN A 136 -6.60 -11.43 -12.29
N PHE A 137 -5.71 -10.73 -11.58
CA PHE A 137 -4.73 -11.32 -10.67
C PHE A 137 -4.35 -10.31 -9.57
N VAL A 138 -3.68 -10.78 -8.52
CA VAL A 138 -3.12 -9.92 -7.46
C VAL A 138 -1.65 -9.60 -7.80
N PRO A 139 -1.22 -8.34 -7.78
CA PRO A 139 0.17 -7.99 -8.09
C PRO A 139 1.14 -8.44 -6.98
N GLY A 140 2.35 -8.80 -7.38
CA GLY A 140 3.42 -9.35 -6.55
C GLY A 140 3.58 -10.87 -6.69
N LEU A 141 4.14 -11.49 -5.66
CA LEU A 141 4.30 -12.94 -5.54
C LEU A 141 3.04 -13.57 -4.92
N ALA A 142 2.08 -13.96 -5.77
CA ALA A 142 0.81 -14.52 -5.31
C ALA A 142 0.93 -15.88 -4.58
N ARG A 143 2.07 -16.57 -4.71
CA ARG A 143 2.35 -17.86 -4.05
C ARG A 143 3.74 -17.83 -3.42
N ALA A 144 3.92 -18.66 -2.39
CA ALA A 144 5.23 -18.86 -1.75
C ALA A 144 6.22 -19.67 -2.62
N ASP A 145 5.95 -19.80 -3.92
CA ASP A 145 6.86 -20.39 -4.91
C ASP A 145 7.70 -19.27 -5.53
N LEU A 146 8.99 -19.26 -5.20
CA LEU A 146 9.94 -18.26 -5.68
C LEU A 146 10.35 -18.44 -7.14
N ASN A 147 9.92 -19.52 -7.79
CA ASN A 147 10.07 -19.69 -9.23
C ASN A 147 8.85 -19.17 -10.00
N ALA A 148 7.77 -18.79 -9.30
CA ALA A 148 6.63 -18.16 -9.94
C ALA A 148 7.03 -16.78 -10.48
N ILE A 149 6.55 -16.46 -11.68
CA ILE A 149 6.74 -15.14 -12.28
C ILE A 149 5.82 -14.16 -11.54
N PRO A 150 6.37 -13.12 -10.87
CA PRO A 150 5.55 -12.09 -10.24
C PRO A 150 4.67 -11.43 -11.29
N GLN A 151 3.41 -11.18 -10.93
CA GLN A 151 2.49 -10.47 -11.81
C GLN A 151 2.39 -9.03 -11.34
N VAL A 152 2.29 -8.09 -12.26
CA VAL A 152 2.18 -6.67 -11.95
C VAL A 152 1.11 -6.05 -12.82
N TYR A 153 0.45 -5.02 -12.31
CA TYR A 153 -0.37 -4.15 -13.15
C TYR A 153 0.52 -3.16 -13.90
N GLU A 154 -0.07 -2.48 -14.88
CA GLU A 154 0.64 -1.49 -15.70
C GLU A 154 0.26 -0.09 -15.23
N LEU A 155 1.23 0.69 -14.74
CA LEU A 155 1.07 2.13 -14.56
C LEU A 155 1.05 2.79 -15.94
N LEU A 156 -0.10 3.32 -16.36
CA LEU A 156 -0.25 3.92 -17.69
C LEU A 156 0.14 5.40 -17.72
N ALA A 157 -0.14 6.14 -16.63
CA ALA A 157 0.18 7.56 -16.51
C ALA A 157 0.20 8.01 -15.03
N GLY A 158 0.99 9.05 -14.75
CA GLY A 158 1.06 9.71 -13.44
C GLY A 158 1.81 8.90 -12.38
N CYS A 159 1.30 8.92 -11.15
CA CYS A 159 1.89 8.24 -9.99
C CYS A 159 0.82 7.43 -9.25
N ASP A 160 1.08 6.15 -9.03
CA ASP A 160 0.21 5.24 -8.28
C ASP A 160 0.67 4.98 -6.86
N VAL A 161 1.67 5.73 -6.37
CA VAL A 161 2.11 5.66 -4.98
C VAL A 161 1.09 6.35 -4.10
N ARG A 162 0.53 5.60 -3.14
CA ARG A 162 -0.53 6.04 -2.24
C ARG A 162 -0.19 5.68 -0.80
N ALA A 163 -0.37 6.65 0.10
CA ALA A 163 -0.40 6.43 1.54
C ALA A 163 -1.71 5.78 1.99
N ASP A 164 -1.62 4.74 2.81
CA ASP A 164 -2.68 4.15 3.61
C ASP A 164 -2.47 4.50 5.08
N VAL A 165 -3.53 4.88 5.77
CA VAL A 165 -3.51 5.21 7.20
C VAL A 165 -4.28 4.16 7.97
N PHE A 166 -3.57 3.50 8.88
CA PHE A 166 -4.11 2.47 9.75
C PHE A 166 -4.18 2.98 11.20
N PRO A 167 -5.31 2.84 11.89
CA PRO A 167 -5.38 3.17 13.31
C PRO A 167 -4.59 2.14 14.13
N LEU A 168 -3.70 2.61 15.01
CA LEU A 168 -3.12 1.81 16.11
C LEU A 168 -3.41 2.49 17.45
N LYS A 169 -3.32 1.73 18.54
CA LYS A 169 -3.43 2.27 19.90
C LYS A 169 -2.40 3.36 20.23
N THR A 170 -1.21 3.31 19.64
CA THR A 170 -0.12 4.26 19.87
C THR A 170 -0.15 5.47 18.93
N GLY A 171 -1.10 5.53 18.00
CA GLY A 171 -1.24 6.58 17.00
C GLY A 171 -1.40 5.99 15.58
N PRO A 172 -1.80 6.80 14.58
CA PRO A 172 -1.98 6.29 13.23
C PRO A 172 -0.65 5.89 12.57
N LEU A 173 -0.63 4.71 11.96
CA LEU A 173 0.47 4.21 11.13
C LEU A 173 0.21 4.60 9.67
N VAL A 174 1.23 5.11 8.97
CA VAL A 174 1.13 5.52 7.56
C VAL A 174 2.01 4.62 6.69
N ILE A 175 1.41 3.89 5.76
CA ILE A 175 2.10 2.94 4.86
C ILE A 175 1.92 3.39 3.42
N TYR A 176 3.01 3.74 2.74
CA TYR A 176 3.00 3.96 1.31
C TYR A 176 3.11 2.63 0.55
N LYS A 177 2.32 2.53 -0.52
CA LYS A 177 2.29 1.38 -1.43
C LYS A 177 2.23 1.87 -2.88
N GLN A 178 3.00 1.23 -3.76
CA GLN A 178 2.84 1.35 -5.21
C GLN A 178 1.78 0.36 -5.70
N GLN A 179 0.61 0.87 -6.08
CA GLN A 179 -0.59 0.07 -6.29
C GLN A 179 -0.50 -0.88 -7.50
N SER A 180 0.41 -0.61 -8.44
CA SER A 180 0.67 -1.50 -9.58
C SER A 180 1.52 -2.71 -9.25
N LEU A 181 2.33 -2.66 -8.17
CA LEU A 181 3.33 -3.67 -7.86
C LEU A 181 3.00 -4.51 -6.63
N ILE A 182 2.17 -4.01 -5.72
CA ILE A 182 1.90 -4.63 -4.42
C ILE A 182 0.40 -4.81 -4.24
N HIS A 183 0.02 -5.89 -3.55
CA HIS A 183 -1.37 -6.17 -3.21
C HIS A 183 -2.07 -4.96 -2.58
N ILE A 184 -3.22 -4.63 -3.16
CA ILE A 184 -4.05 -3.50 -2.78
C ILE A 184 -4.90 -3.91 -1.58
N GLU A 185 -4.55 -3.41 -0.40
CA GLU A 185 -5.35 -3.56 0.80
C GLU A 185 -5.91 -2.20 1.18
N PHE A 186 -7.23 -2.09 1.29
CA PHE A 186 -7.85 -0.84 1.70
C PHE A 186 -8.01 -0.80 3.23
N PRO A 187 -7.51 0.24 3.90
CA PRO A 187 -7.65 0.39 5.35
C PRO A 187 -9.12 0.50 5.71
N ARG A 188 -9.57 -0.38 6.61
CA ARG A 188 -10.92 -0.36 7.17
C ARG A 188 -10.85 0.22 8.58
N GLY A 189 -11.98 0.72 9.10
CA GLY A 189 -12.05 1.22 10.48
C GLY A 189 -11.70 0.16 11.54
N ASN A 190 -11.70 -1.12 11.16
CA ASN A 190 -11.19 -2.24 11.94
C ASN A 190 -10.30 -3.14 11.07
N ASP A 191 -9.05 -3.36 11.47
CA ASP A 191 -8.09 -4.23 10.79
C ASP A 191 -7.76 -5.47 11.64
N PRO A 192 -8.30 -6.66 11.30
CA PRO A 192 -8.07 -7.89 12.06
C PRO A 192 -6.59 -8.32 12.13
N LYS A 193 -5.77 -7.98 11.12
CA LYS A 193 -4.35 -8.35 11.12
C LYS A 193 -3.60 -7.52 12.17
N LEU A 194 -3.87 -6.21 12.23
CA LEU A 194 -3.30 -5.33 13.24
C LEU A 194 -3.77 -5.68 14.65
N GLN A 195 -5.05 -6.04 14.82
CA GLN A 195 -5.55 -6.54 16.12
C GLN A 195 -4.83 -7.82 16.57
N SER A 196 -4.49 -8.70 15.63
CA SER A 196 -3.70 -9.90 15.93
C SER A 196 -2.30 -9.54 16.41
N VAL A 197 -1.61 -8.61 15.73
CA VAL A 197 -0.30 -8.10 16.17
C VAL A 197 -0.37 -7.53 17.59
N GLU A 198 -1.35 -6.67 17.87
CA GLU A 198 -1.54 -6.10 19.22
C GLU A 198 -1.75 -7.17 20.30
N LYS A 199 -2.53 -8.23 19.97
CA LYS A 199 -2.82 -9.32 20.90
C LYS A 199 -1.55 -10.11 21.26
N TYR A 200 -0.67 -10.38 20.29
CA TYR A 200 0.52 -11.21 20.53
C TYR A 200 1.69 -10.42 21.16
N ILE A 201 1.76 -9.10 20.99
CA ILE A 201 2.81 -8.26 21.59
C ILE A 201 2.49 -7.85 23.04
N GLY A 202 1.19 -7.78 23.39
CA GLY A 202 0.69 -7.09 24.58
C GLY A 202 1.17 -7.60 25.95
N THR A 203 1.17 -8.91 26.21
CA THR A 203 1.58 -9.45 27.53
C THR A 203 1.94 -10.96 27.47
N PRO A 204 3.16 -11.38 27.87
CA PRO A 204 4.30 -10.55 28.25
C PRO A 204 4.89 -9.80 27.03
N PRO A 205 5.61 -8.68 27.25
CA PRO A 205 6.28 -7.95 26.18
C PRO A 205 7.23 -8.83 25.38
N VAL A 206 7.23 -8.64 24.06
CA VAL A 206 8.09 -9.35 23.12
C VAL A 206 9.31 -8.49 22.80
N ASN A 207 10.51 -9.07 22.90
CA ASN A 207 11.79 -8.38 22.65
C ASN A 207 12.23 -8.38 21.18
N SER A 208 11.74 -9.33 20.38
CA SER A 208 12.05 -9.43 18.94
C SER A 208 10.85 -9.93 18.13
N PHE A 209 10.57 -9.30 17.00
CA PHE A 209 9.47 -9.64 16.09
C PHE A 209 9.96 -9.81 14.66
N VAL A 210 9.48 -10.84 13.97
CA VAL A 210 9.78 -11.05 12.54
C VAL A 210 8.49 -11.01 11.74
N ASP A 211 8.43 -10.09 10.77
CA ASP A 211 7.43 -10.09 9.71
C ASP A 211 8.02 -10.77 8.47
N ALA A 212 7.72 -12.06 8.32
CA ALA A 212 8.40 -12.94 7.38
C ALA A 212 7.99 -12.71 5.91
N CYS A 213 6.77 -12.20 5.69
CA CYS A 213 6.20 -11.87 4.39
C CYS A 213 5.55 -10.48 4.49
N CYS A 214 6.38 -9.46 4.70
CA CYS A 214 5.94 -8.19 5.27
C CYS A 214 5.15 -7.30 4.33
N GLY A 215 5.14 -7.56 3.02
CA GLY A 215 4.55 -6.65 2.04
C GLY A 215 5.22 -5.27 2.18
N ALA A 216 4.41 -4.22 2.32
CA ALA A 216 4.93 -2.86 2.55
C ALA A 216 5.30 -2.57 4.02
N GLY A 217 5.39 -3.61 4.87
CA GLY A 217 5.82 -3.52 6.26
C GLY A 217 4.72 -3.25 7.30
N THR A 218 3.44 -3.35 6.94
CA THR A 218 2.34 -2.93 7.82
C THR A 218 2.38 -3.58 9.21
N LEU A 219 2.57 -4.90 9.30
CA LEU A 219 2.49 -5.63 10.57
C LEU A 219 3.77 -5.47 11.40
N GLY A 220 4.94 -5.60 10.78
CA GLY A 220 6.20 -5.40 11.48
C GLY A 220 6.44 -3.95 11.92
N ILE A 221 6.07 -2.94 11.12
CA ILE A 221 6.15 -1.54 11.55
C ILE A 221 5.14 -1.25 12.67
N ALA A 222 3.94 -1.84 12.62
CA ALA A 222 3.02 -1.77 13.75
C ALA A 222 3.62 -2.39 15.02
N ALA A 223 4.32 -3.52 14.92
CA ALA A 223 5.03 -4.12 16.04
C ALA A 223 6.11 -3.17 16.62
N ALA A 224 6.87 -2.50 15.76
CA ALA A 224 7.83 -1.49 16.18
C ALA A 224 7.14 -0.29 16.89
N CYS A 225 6.04 0.23 16.35
CA CYS A 225 5.23 1.29 16.97
C CYS A 225 4.59 0.88 18.30
N LEU A 226 4.45 -0.43 18.57
CA LEU A 226 3.97 -0.98 19.83
C LEU A 226 5.12 -1.23 20.84
N GLY A 227 6.35 -0.84 20.49
CA GLY A 227 7.49 -0.84 21.39
C GLY A 227 8.38 -2.08 21.29
N VAL A 228 8.23 -2.94 20.29
CA VAL A 228 9.17 -4.06 20.09
C VAL A 228 10.57 -3.49 19.77
N PRO A 229 11.62 -3.85 20.52
CA PRO A 229 12.97 -3.31 20.32
C PRO A 229 13.65 -3.80 19.03
N GLN A 230 13.45 -5.06 18.67
CA GLN A 230 14.07 -5.68 17.50
C GLN A 230 12.99 -6.13 16.51
N VAL A 231 13.00 -5.59 15.29
CA VAL A 231 12.04 -5.96 14.24
C VAL A 231 12.77 -6.34 12.96
N ILE A 232 12.43 -7.48 12.39
CA ILE A 232 12.92 -7.90 11.07
C ILE A 232 11.74 -7.88 10.10
N LEU A 233 11.90 -7.16 8.99
CA LEU A 233 10.96 -7.13 7.88
C LEU A 233 11.58 -7.93 6.73
N ASN A 234 10.88 -8.93 6.22
CA ASN A 234 11.34 -9.71 5.07
C ASN A 234 10.25 -9.82 4.01
N ASP A 235 10.62 -9.68 2.74
CA ASP A 235 9.77 -10.09 1.63
C ASP A 235 10.64 -10.53 0.44
N ALA A 236 10.27 -11.59 -0.26
CA ALA A 236 11.02 -12.01 -1.44
C ALA A 236 10.83 -11.04 -2.62
N TRP A 237 9.69 -10.35 -2.67
CA TRP A 237 9.35 -9.39 -3.72
C TRP A 237 10.02 -8.04 -3.48
N TYR A 238 10.79 -7.58 -4.46
CA TYR A 238 11.62 -6.38 -4.32
C TYR A 238 10.83 -5.13 -3.92
N ALA A 239 9.65 -4.91 -4.52
CA ALA A 239 8.88 -3.71 -4.27
C ALA A 239 8.32 -3.71 -2.84
N SER A 240 7.89 -4.87 -2.32
CA SER A 240 7.48 -5.03 -0.92
C SER A 240 8.63 -4.65 0.02
N ALA A 241 9.79 -5.29 -0.15
CA ALA A 241 10.96 -5.06 0.69
C ALA A 241 11.38 -3.57 0.63
N PHE A 242 11.51 -2.99 -0.56
CA PHE A 242 11.85 -1.57 -0.72
C PHE A 242 10.85 -0.64 -0.01
N TRP A 243 9.54 -0.81 -0.25
CA TRP A 243 8.53 0.05 0.36
C TRP A 243 8.48 -0.12 1.88
N SER A 244 8.78 -1.31 2.41
CA SER A 244 8.89 -1.51 3.85
C SER A 244 10.04 -0.70 4.47
N ALA A 245 11.22 -0.66 3.82
CA ALA A 245 12.34 0.20 4.23
C ALA A 245 11.98 1.69 4.12
N PHE A 246 11.32 2.09 3.03
CA PHE A 246 10.88 3.46 2.82
C PHE A 246 9.86 3.91 3.88
N ASN A 247 8.97 3.01 4.29
CA ASN A 247 7.94 3.26 5.30
C ASN A 247 8.50 3.40 6.72
N LEU A 248 9.68 2.84 7.02
CA LEU A 248 10.37 3.13 8.28
C LEU A 248 10.72 4.62 8.37
N GLU A 249 11.26 5.20 7.30
CA GLU A 249 11.60 6.63 7.30
C GLU A 249 10.33 7.51 7.32
N VAL A 250 9.26 7.11 6.62
CA VAL A 250 7.96 7.80 6.69
C VAL A 250 7.45 7.88 8.13
N ASN A 251 7.60 6.81 8.92
CA ASN A 251 7.12 6.72 10.29
C ASN A 251 8.19 7.05 11.34
N ARG A 252 9.34 7.61 10.95
CA ARG A 252 10.49 7.87 11.86
C ARG A 252 10.07 8.54 13.17
N LYS A 253 9.13 9.50 13.15
CA LYS A 253 8.69 10.22 14.36
C LYS A 253 8.08 9.32 15.43
N TYR A 254 7.49 8.19 15.03
CA TYR A 254 6.85 7.22 15.91
C TYR A 254 7.77 6.04 16.27
N LEU A 255 9.00 6.04 15.75
CA LEU A 255 9.98 4.97 15.90
C LEU A 255 11.21 5.50 16.64
N HIS A 256 11.82 4.67 17.47
CA HIS A 256 12.92 5.06 18.34
C HIS A 256 14.29 4.78 17.70
N PHE A 257 14.48 5.26 16.48
CA PHE A 257 15.78 5.23 15.80
C PHE A 257 16.24 6.63 15.39
N SER A 258 17.55 6.83 15.35
CA SER A 258 18.21 8.09 14.97
C SER A 258 18.44 8.20 13.47
N LYS A 259 18.71 7.07 12.82
CA LYS A 259 19.04 6.98 11.40
C LYS A 259 18.57 5.66 10.80
N ILE A 260 18.22 5.69 9.53
CA ILE A 260 18.07 4.51 8.67
C ILE A 260 19.11 4.59 7.54
N ARG A 261 19.70 3.44 7.22
CA ARG A 261 20.54 3.25 6.03
C ARG A 261 19.79 2.34 5.08
N ILE A 262 19.59 2.77 3.84
CA ILE A 262 19.06 1.95 2.75
C ILE A 262 20.23 1.67 1.81
N PHE A 263 20.56 0.40 1.63
CA PHE A 263 21.74 -0.07 0.90
C PHE A 263 21.51 -0.23 -0.60
N GLU A 264 20.28 -0.58 -0.99
CA GLU A 264 19.90 -0.90 -2.37
C GLU A 264 18.94 0.15 -2.93
N GLN A 265 19.13 0.55 -4.19
CA GLN A 265 18.20 1.47 -4.87
C GLN A 265 17.04 0.72 -5.54
N PHE A 266 15.93 1.43 -5.76
CA PHE A 266 14.71 0.83 -6.31
C PHE A 266 14.95 0.18 -7.68
N GLU A 267 15.66 0.87 -8.57
CA GLU A 267 15.97 0.43 -9.93
C GLU A 267 16.90 -0.79 -9.94
N GLU A 268 17.83 -0.87 -8.98
CA GLU A 268 18.75 -1.99 -8.83
C GLU A 268 18.01 -3.24 -8.38
N MET A 269 17.18 -3.10 -7.35
CA MET A 269 16.34 -4.19 -6.86
C MET A 269 15.35 -4.69 -7.92
N GLN A 270 14.84 -3.80 -8.79
CA GLN A 270 13.96 -4.17 -9.90
C GLN A 270 14.63 -5.11 -10.91
N MET A 271 15.95 -5.05 -11.07
CA MET A 271 16.69 -5.99 -11.92
C MET A 271 16.67 -7.42 -11.35
N HIS A 272 16.46 -7.56 -10.03
CA HIS A 272 16.45 -8.82 -9.30
C HIS A 272 15.14 -8.94 -8.50
N PRO A 273 14.00 -9.05 -9.21
CA PRO A 273 12.68 -8.79 -8.63
C PRO A 273 12.29 -9.76 -7.51
N VAL A 274 12.85 -10.97 -7.53
CA VAL A 274 12.63 -12.02 -6.53
C VAL A 274 13.98 -12.50 -6.03
N ALA A 275 14.24 -12.32 -4.73
CA ALA A 275 15.45 -12.83 -4.10
C ALA A 275 15.16 -14.16 -3.37
N LYS A 276 16.10 -15.12 -3.48
CA LYS A 276 16.05 -16.37 -2.72
C LYS A 276 16.87 -16.25 -1.45
N GLU A 277 18.17 -15.97 -1.59
CA GLU A 277 19.03 -15.71 -0.44
C GLU A 277 18.67 -14.37 0.20
N PRO A 278 18.50 -14.29 1.54
CA PRO A 278 18.20 -13.04 2.22
C PRO A 278 19.32 -12.02 2.06
N VAL A 279 19.01 -10.90 1.41
CA VAL A 279 19.88 -9.73 1.28
C VAL A 279 19.34 -8.62 2.16
N ARG A 280 20.16 -8.07 3.05
CA ARG A 280 19.77 -6.95 3.89
C ARG A 280 19.80 -5.66 3.08
N ILE A 281 18.65 -5.04 2.89
CA ILE A 281 18.49 -3.83 2.08
C ILE A 281 18.40 -2.56 2.91
N ALA A 282 18.07 -2.66 4.20
CA ALA A 282 18.09 -1.52 5.11
C ALA A 282 18.33 -1.93 6.57
N GLU A 283 18.86 -0.99 7.37
CA GLU A 283 18.99 -1.13 8.81
C GLU A 283 18.83 0.22 9.52
N THR A 284 18.35 0.20 10.77
CA THR A 284 18.27 1.38 11.63
C THR A 284 19.40 1.42 12.67
N GLU A 285 19.72 2.63 13.14
CA GLU A 285 20.62 2.89 14.27
C GLU A 285 19.86 3.63 15.37
N GLY A 286 19.91 3.14 16.61
CA GLY A 286 19.27 3.77 17.78
C GLY A 286 18.78 2.75 18.79
N ASP A 287 17.76 3.12 19.57
CA ASP A 287 17.18 2.28 20.62
C ASP A 287 16.35 1.12 20.04
N GLN A 288 15.76 1.33 18.86
CA GLN A 288 15.11 0.28 18.07
C GLN A 288 16.00 -0.17 16.91
N MET A 289 16.26 -1.48 16.87
CA MET A 289 16.98 -2.14 15.78
C MET A 289 15.97 -2.76 14.82
N ILE A 290 15.86 -2.18 13.63
CA ILE A 290 14.97 -2.65 12.58
C ILE A 290 15.81 -2.94 11.35
N GLU A 291 15.72 -4.18 10.85
CA GLU A 291 16.41 -4.61 9.63
C GLU A 291 15.39 -5.03 8.58
N VAL A 292 15.67 -4.71 7.32
CA VAL A 292 14.82 -5.07 6.18
C VAL A 292 15.60 -5.97 5.24
N TYR A 293 15.00 -7.09 4.87
CA TYR A 293 15.57 -8.09 3.99
C TYR A 293 14.70 -8.29 2.74
N GLN A 294 15.37 -8.50 1.61
CA GLN A 294 14.77 -9.08 0.43
C GLN A 294 15.20 -10.55 0.34
N GLY A 295 14.26 -11.51 0.43
CA GLY A 295 14.63 -12.93 0.36
C GLY A 295 13.54 -13.94 0.71
N ASP A 296 13.86 -15.23 0.54
CA ASP A 296 13.02 -16.33 1.00
C ASP A 296 12.98 -16.33 2.53
N PHE A 297 11.79 -16.19 3.08
CA PHE A 297 11.59 -16.26 4.52
C PHE A 297 12.06 -17.60 5.10
N ARG A 298 12.04 -18.69 4.31
CA ARG A 298 12.52 -20.02 4.74
C ARG A 298 14.03 -20.06 4.99
N LEU A 299 14.78 -19.12 4.44
CA LEU A 299 16.23 -18.98 4.61
C LEU A 299 16.61 -17.87 5.60
N LEU A 300 15.63 -17.13 6.12
CA LEU A 300 15.87 -15.98 6.99
C LEU A 300 16.62 -16.37 8.26
N GLY A 301 16.40 -17.58 8.79
CA GLY A 301 17.12 -18.10 9.96
C GLY A 301 18.65 -18.13 9.81
N ASN A 302 19.18 -18.10 8.58
CA ASN A 302 20.63 -18.08 8.31
C ASN A 302 21.26 -16.70 8.58
N VAL A 303 20.47 -15.63 8.61
CA VAL A 303 20.93 -14.25 8.79
C VAL A 303 20.48 -13.62 10.11
N LEU A 304 19.56 -14.26 10.83
CA LEU A 304 19.13 -13.80 12.15
C LEU A 304 20.24 -14.02 13.19
N ARG A 305 20.50 -12.98 13.99
CA ARG A 305 21.50 -13.05 15.08
C ARG A 305 21.03 -13.92 16.24
N GLU A 306 19.74 -13.88 16.52
CA GLU A 306 19.08 -14.59 17.62
C GLU A 306 17.75 -15.18 17.16
N LYS A 307 17.25 -16.18 17.90
CA LYS A 307 15.92 -16.74 17.62
C LYS A 307 14.85 -15.69 17.94
N PRO A 308 13.90 -15.45 17.03
CA PRO A 308 12.85 -14.48 17.30
C PRO A 308 11.90 -15.02 18.36
N ALA A 309 11.49 -14.16 19.29
CA ALA A 309 10.44 -14.46 20.24
C ALA A 309 9.07 -14.64 19.56
N LEU A 310 8.75 -13.81 18.57
CA LEU A 310 7.49 -13.84 17.83
C LEU A 310 7.72 -13.65 16.32
N SER A 311 6.96 -14.36 15.50
CA SER A 311 6.98 -14.22 14.05
C SER A 311 5.55 -14.24 13.49
N VAL A 312 5.33 -13.42 12.47
CA VAL A 312 4.11 -13.42 11.66
C VAL A 312 4.44 -13.86 10.23
N ILE A 313 3.62 -14.74 9.66
CA ILE A 313 3.75 -15.20 8.28
C ILE A 313 2.44 -14.93 7.53
N ASP A 314 2.35 -13.78 6.85
CA ASP A 314 1.16 -13.34 6.12
C ASP A 314 1.18 -13.85 4.66
N LEU A 315 0.67 -15.07 4.43
CA LEU A 315 0.59 -15.66 3.09
C LEU A 315 -0.71 -15.28 2.36
N PHE A 316 -0.74 -15.33 1.03
CA PHE A 316 -1.97 -15.10 0.25
C PHE A 316 -2.99 -16.25 0.37
N ASP A 317 -2.55 -17.51 0.28
CA ASP A 317 -3.42 -18.70 0.26
C ASP A 317 -3.61 -19.36 1.65
N LYS A 318 -3.94 -18.57 2.68
CA LYS A 318 -4.11 -19.06 4.08
C LYS A 318 -5.26 -20.06 4.28
N ASN A 319 -6.15 -20.18 3.30
CA ASN A 319 -7.28 -21.12 3.38
C ASN A 319 -6.81 -22.59 3.25
N ASP A 320 -5.62 -22.83 2.70
CA ASP A 320 -5.00 -24.14 2.71
C ASP A 320 -4.32 -24.40 4.06
N ARG A 321 -5.09 -24.98 4.98
CA ARG A 321 -4.64 -25.30 6.35
C ARG A 321 -3.49 -26.29 6.38
N ILE A 322 -3.39 -27.19 5.41
CA ILE A 322 -2.33 -28.21 5.37
C ILE A 322 -1.00 -27.54 5.03
N THR A 323 -0.99 -26.75 3.95
CA THR A 323 0.19 -25.99 3.53
C THR A 323 0.62 -24.98 4.60
N THR A 324 -0.36 -24.29 5.19
CA THR A 324 -0.15 -23.33 6.28
C THR A 324 0.50 -23.99 7.50
N ALA A 325 0.01 -25.16 7.94
CA ALA A 325 0.58 -25.89 9.07
C ALA A 325 2.00 -26.43 8.76
N ALA A 326 2.24 -26.86 7.52
CA ALA A 326 3.57 -27.30 7.08
C ALA A 326 4.58 -26.14 7.11
N ILE A 327 4.19 -24.94 6.67
CA ILE A 327 5.04 -23.74 6.70
C ILE A 327 5.34 -23.31 8.14
N ILE A 328 4.33 -23.31 9.04
CA ILE A 328 4.55 -23.01 10.46
C ILE A 328 5.55 -23.99 11.05
N LYS A 329 5.38 -25.29 10.81
CA LYS A 329 6.27 -26.32 11.31
C LYS A 329 7.69 -26.14 10.77
N GLU A 330 7.83 -25.90 9.46
CA GLU A 330 9.14 -25.63 8.85
C GLU A 330 9.83 -24.42 9.47
N TRP A 331 9.09 -23.32 9.71
CA TRP A 331 9.63 -22.15 10.39
C TRP A 331 10.06 -22.46 11.82
N GLN A 332 9.24 -23.17 12.59
CA GLN A 332 9.56 -23.55 13.96
C GLN A 332 10.79 -24.46 14.04
N ASP A 333 10.96 -25.38 13.08
CA ASP A 333 12.10 -26.30 13.03
C ASP A 333 13.40 -25.57 12.66
N LYS A 334 13.36 -24.61 11.72
CA LYS A 334 14.55 -23.91 11.18
C LYS A 334 14.92 -22.63 11.92
N VAL A 335 13.92 -21.83 12.30
CA VAL A 335 14.08 -20.49 12.88
C VAL A 335 13.71 -20.49 14.36
N GLY A 336 12.61 -21.15 14.71
CA GLY A 336 12.06 -21.20 16.07
C GLY A 336 11.15 -20.01 16.40
N GLY A 337 10.87 -19.83 17.69
CA GLY A 337 9.97 -18.79 18.17
C GLY A 337 8.49 -19.16 18.13
N THR A 338 7.64 -18.26 18.65
CA THR A 338 6.19 -18.36 18.49
C THR A 338 5.81 -17.84 17.11
N VAL A 339 4.97 -18.57 16.38
CA VAL A 339 4.52 -18.19 15.03
C VAL A 339 3.01 -18.03 15.01
N PHE A 340 2.51 -16.99 14.36
CA PHE A 340 1.10 -16.86 14.03
C PHE A 340 0.89 -16.43 12.58
N ILE A 341 -0.31 -16.70 12.08
CA ILE A 341 -0.77 -16.30 10.76
C ILE A 341 -2.01 -15.44 10.98
N PRO A 342 -2.01 -14.18 10.50
CA PRO A 342 -3.02 -13.19 10.86
C PRO A 342 -4.33 -13.34 10.08
#